data_AF-A0AAW6KGJ9-F1
#
_entry.id   AF-A0AAW6KGJ9-F1
#
_cell.length_a   1.000
_cell.length_b   1.000
_cell.length_c   1.000
_cell.angle_alpha   90.00
_cell.angle_beta   90.00
_cell.angle_gamma   90.00
#
_symmetry.space_group_name_H-M   'P 1'
#
loop_
_entity.id
_entity.type
_entity.pdbx_description
1 polymer ?
#
loop_
_entity_poly.entity_id
_entity_poly.type
_entity_poly.pdbx_seq_one_letter_code
_entity_poly.pdbx_strand_id
1 'polypeptide(L)'
;MAKAVASQEVANMLNDWYILMKKRDISGSIEMKDDIDKAIEKMEEDHDVLLYYQMLDFRLRLLLEDISQSSTEKLEAISFQDKDPKSTDDKLNYYFYLFKGIYEDYKQNHTEALNFFRIAEKRLSVIQNEIEKAEFHYKIGVLYYNLKATWLSIHHINIASGIFQGYDGYAKRVINCKMLIGLNYIDQFKFSESEVLLKEAIEKTEKIGDQFLLPCTYYNMGFLKSKEDKQEEALKYYNKAFAIKDFETKAKYAYLLCVYENTRSLFKTNAHKQAFKWIEVGFKKSREMNSEIFELKFKILYTLYSDSQNKLEIIKDYVHQLENEKAWVDLEELLMDVANYYRREKLYEEAIYFYIKTDKASKLAGRGGE
;
A
#
# COMPACT_ATOMS: atom_id res chain seq x y z
N MET A 1 -17.99 -15.75 -11.16
CA MET A 1 -16.53 -15.83 -11.36
C MET A 1 -15.92 -16.27 -10.05
N ALA A 2 -15.11 -17.33 -10.04
CA ALA A 2 -14.33 -17.67 -8.85
C ALA A 2 -13.42 -16.47 -8.53
N LYS A 3 -13.37 -16.06 -7.27
CA LYS A 3 -12.50 -14.98 -6.82
C LYS A 3 -11.06 -15.48 -6.97
N ALA A 4 -10.25 -14.76 -7.75
CA ALA A 4 -8.83 -15.07 -7.87
C ALA A 4 -8.17 -15.03 -6.48
N VAL A 5 -7.23 -15.94 -6.23
CA VAL A 5 -6.42 -15.98 -5.01
C VAL A 5 -5.42 -14.82 -5.06
N ALA A 6 -5.26 -14.10 -3.95
CA ALA A 6 -4.33 -12.97 -3.88
C ALA A 6 -2.90 -13.47 -3.98
N SER A 7 -2.03 -12.78 -4.74
CA SER A 7 -0.65 -13.26 -4.93
C SER A 7 0.14 -13.29 -3.63
N GLN A 8 -0.20 -12.42 -2.68
CA GLN A 8 0.43 -12.36 -1.35
C GLN A 8 0.10 -13.58 -0.49
N GLU A 9 -1.10 -14.18 -0.65
CA GLU A 9 -1.48 -15.42 0.05
C GLU A 9 -0.68 -16.60 -0.50
N VAL A 10 -0.56 -16.72 -1.82
CA VAL A 10 0.26 -17.75 -2.47
C VAL A 10 1.74 -17.59 -2.11
N ALA A 11 2.26 -16.35 -2.11
CA ALA A 11 3.61 -16.07 -1.66
C ALA A 11 3.86 -16.48 -0.21
N ASN A 12 2.87 -16.33 0.67
CA ASN A 12 2.97 -16.83 2.04
C ASN A 12 2.98 -18.37 2.10
N MET A 13 2.18 -19.05 1.26
CA MET A 13 2.25 -20.52 1.12
C MET A 13 3.65 -20.95 0.65
N LEU A 14 4.27 -20.25 -0.30
CA LEU A 14 5.64 -20.51 -0.74
C LEU A 14 6.66 -20.32 0.40
N ASN A 15 6.48 -19.31 1.25
CA ASN A 15 7.33 -19.11 2.43
C ASN A 15 7.23 -20.29 3.41
N ASP A 16 6.02 -20.76 3.68
CA ASP A 16 5.76 -21.91 4.56
C ASP A 16 6.34 -23.20 3.96
N TRP A 17 6.22 -23.37 2.64
CA TRP A 17 6.85 -24.47 1.89
C TRP A 17 8.38 -24.46 2.02
N TYR A 18 8.99 -23.29 1.89
CA TYR A 18 10.43 -23.13 2.09
C TYR A 18 10.85 -23.47 3.53
N ILE A 19 10.02 -23.17 4.54
CA ILE A 19 10.27 -23.57 5.94
C ILE A 19 10.28 -25.10 6.08
N LEU A 20 9.33 -25.82 5.46
CA LEU A 20 9.28 -27.28 5.47
C LEU A 20 10.54 -27.89 4.83
N MET A 21 10.97 -27.34 3.67
CA MET A 21 12.22 -27.75 3.02
C MET A 21 13.43 -27.55 3.93
N LYS A 22 13.52 -26.42 4.64
CA LYS A 22 14.62 -26.14 5.59
C LYS A 22 14.61 -27.09 6.78
N LYS A 23 13.43 -27.53 7.23
CA LYS A 23 13.26 -28.54 8.29
C LYS A 23 13.54 -29.97 7.79
N ARG A 24 13.76 -30.17 6.49
CA ARG A 24 13.87 -31.47 5.81
C ARG A 24 12.62 -32.34 6.00
N ASP A 25 11.45 -31.71 6.12
CA ASP A 25 10.17 -32.41 6.12
C ASP A 25 9.74 -32.67 4.67
N ILE A 26 10.20 -33.80 4.11
CA ILE A 26 10.02 -34.13 2.70
C ILE A 26 8.57 -34.49 2.39
N SER A 27 7.93 -35.29 3.25
CA SER A 27 6.52 -35.66 3.08
C SER A 27 5.63 -34.42 3.10
N GLY A 28 5.81 -33.55 4.10
CA GLY A 28 5.05 -32.29 4.16
C GLY A 28 5.35 -31.36 2.98
N SER A 29 6.59 -31.34 2.47
CA SER A 29 6.94 -30.52 1.31
C SER A 29 6.30 -31.02 0.01
N ILE A 30 6.13 -32.34 -0.16
CA ILE A 30 5.46 -32.93 -1.34
C ILE A 30 3.96 -32.66 -1.26
N GLU A 31 3.33 -32.90 -0.11
CA GLU A 31 1.88 -32.65 0.07
C GLU A 31 1.53 -31.18 -0.15
N MET A 32 2.34 -30.26 0.39
CA MET A 32 2.11 -28.83 0.25
C MET A 32 2.27 -28.33 -1.19
N LYS A 33 3.07 -29.01 -2.02
CA LYS A 33 3.27 -28.64 -3.42
C LYS A 33 1.97 -28.73 -4.21
N ASP A 34 1.19 -29.80 -4.05
CA ASP A 34 -0.08 -29.98 -4.77
C ASP A 34 -1.09 -28.86 -4.47
N ASP A 35 -1.08 -28.35 -3.24
CA ASP A 35 -1.95 -27.25 -2.84
C ASP A 35 -1.45 -25.90 -3.39
N ILE A 36 -0.13 -25.70 -3.46
CA ILE A 36 0.49 -24.54 -4.09
C ILE A 36 0.19 -24.51 -5.59
N ASP A 37 0.32 -25.65 -6.28
CA ASP A 37 0.06 -25.74 -7.73
C ASP A 37 -1.38 -25.33 -8.06
N LYS A 38 -2.35 -25.83 -7.27
CA LYS A 38 -3.77 -25.43 -7.39
C LYS A 38 -4.01 -23.95 -7.06
N ALA A 39 -3.25 -23.39 -6.12
CA ALA A 39 -3.36 -21.99 -5.74
C ALA A 39 -2.80 -21.07 -6.85
N ILE A 40 -1.67 -21.45 -7.46
CA ILE A 40 -1.05 -20.74 -8.59
C ILE A 40 -1.99 -20.68 -9.79
N GLU A 41 -2.69 -21.76 -10.12
CA GLU A 41 -3.67 -21.77 -11.23
C GLU A 41 -4.80 -20.73 -11.08
N LYS A 42 -5.10 -20.35 -9.83
CA LYS A 42 -6.18 -19.41 -9.49
C LYS A 42 -5.66 -18.05 -9.02
N MET A 43 -4.35 -17.88 -8.95
CA MET A 43 -3.69 -16.67 -8.48
C MET A 43 -3.87 -15.53 -9.48
N GLU A 44 -3.95 -14.30 -8.99
CA GLU A 44 -3.73 -13.14 -9.86
C GLU A 44 -2.31 -13.13 -10.45
N GLU A 45 -2.12 -12.49 -11.61
CA GLU A 45 -0.83 -12.51 -12.29
C GLU A 45 0.26 -11.78 -11.47
N ASP A 46 1.25 -12.52 -11.00
CA ASP A 46 2.41 -11.99 -10.29
C ASP A 46 3.68 -12.78 -10.67
N HIS A 47 4.54 -12.14 -11.46
CA HIS A 47 5.74 -12.77 -12.01
C HIS A 47 6.80 -13.02 -10.94
N ASP A 48 6.86 -12.19 -9.88
CA ASP A 48 7.84 -12.35 -8.80
C ASP A 48 7.49 -13.61 -7.99
N VAL A 49 6.19 -13.84 -7.73
CA VAL A 49 5.71 -15.04 -7.02
C VAL A 49 5.95 -16.30 -7.85
N LEU A 50 5.71 -16.25 -9.16
CA LEU A 50 6.00 -17.38 -10.06
C LEU A 50 7.49 -17.70 -10.13
N LEU A 51 8.36 -16.68 -10.19
CA LEU A 51 9.81 -16.87 -10.12
C LEU A 51 10.20 -17.53 -8.80
N TYR A 52 9.65 -17.06 -7.68
CA TYR A 52 9.94 -17.64 -6.38
C TYR A 52 9.48 -19.10 -6.27
N TYR A 53 8.30 -19.41 -6.80
CA TYR A 53 7.82 -20.79 -6.91
C TYR A 53 8.79 -21.66 -7.71
N GLN A 54 9.23 -21.21 -8.89
CA GLN A 54 10.17 -21.96 -9.73
C GLN A 54 11.49 -22.24 -9.02
N MET A 55 12.00 -21.26 -8.25
CA MET A 55 13.22 -21.42 -7.47
C MET A 55 13.04 -22.44 -6.33
N LEU A 56 11.90 -22.42 -5.64
CA LEU A 56 11.59 -23.40 -4.58
C LEU A 56 11.34 -24.80 -5.13
N ASP A 57 10.65 -24.90 -6.26
CA ASP A 57 10.43 -26.18 -6.95
C ASP A 57 11.76 -26.83 -7.37
N PHE A 58 12.68 -26.03 -7.92
CA PHE A 58 14.04 -26.50 -8.20
C PHE A 58 14.76 -26.95 -6.92
N ARG A 59 14.63 -26.19 -5.82
CA ARG A 59 15.23 -26.56 -4.52
C ARG A 59 14.67 -27.88 -3.99
N LEU A 60 13.37 -28.12 -4.10
CA LEU A 60 12.75 -29.39 -3.72
C LEU A 60 13.27 -30.53 -4.59
N ARG A 61 13.37 -30.33 -5.90
CA ARG A 61 13.97 -31.33 -6.81
C ARG A 61 15.39 -31.70 -6.40
N LEU A 62 16.23 -30.72 -6.07
CA LEU A 62 17.58 -30.99 -5.55
C LEU A 62 17.56 -31.76 -4.22
N LEU A 63 16.65 -31.43 -3.30
CA LEU A 63 16.52 -32.17 -2.04
C LEU A 63 16.09 -33.63 -2.27
N LEU A 64 15.17 -33.86 -3.20
CA LEU A 64 14.73 -35.19 -3.61
C LEU A 64 15.84 -35.95 -4.33
N GLU A 65 16.66 -35.27 -5.14
CA GLU A 65 17.84 -35.85 -5.80
C GLU A 65 18.95 -36.21 -4.80
N ASP A 66 19.21 -35.38 -3.79
CA ASP A 66 20.17 -35.70 -2.72
C ASP A 66 19.71 -36.96 -1.95
N ILE A 67 18.40 -37.14 -1.78
CA ILE A 67 17.82 -38.33 -1.18
C ILE A 67 17.87 -39.52 -2.15
N SER A 68 17.56 -39.32 -3.44
CA SER A 68 17.57 -40.37 -4.45
C SER A 68 18.96 -40.74 -4.97
N GLN A 69 20.00 -39.94 -4.75
CA GLN A 69 21.39 -40.39 -4.94
C GLN A 69 21.82 -41.42 -3.88
N SER A 70 21.01 -41.65 -2.83
CA SER A 70 21.09 -42.87 -2.01
C SER A 70 20.37 -44.09 -2.64
N SER A 71 19.65 -43.91 -3.75
CA SER A 71 18.92 -44.93 -4.52
C SER A 71 18.69 -44.51 -5.99
N THR A 72 19.77 -44.54 -6.79
CA THR A 72 19.82 -44.62 -8.27
C THR A 72 18.65 -44.03 -9.09
N GLU A 73 18.77 -42.78 -9.55
CA GLU A 73 18.59 -42.30 -10.96
C GLU A 73 18.59 -40.76 -11.01
N LYS A 74 19.39 -40.17 -11.90
CA LYS A 74 19.49 -38.71 -12.10
C LYS A 74 18.43 -38.26 -13.11
N LEU A 75 17.55 -37.35 -12.70
CA LEU A 75 16.71 -36.59 -13.62
C LEU A 75 17.54 -35.48 -14.27
N GLU A 76 17.41 -35.31 -15.58
CA GLU A 76 18.13 -34.27 -16.32
C GLU A 76 17.66 -32.88 -15.87
N ALA A 77 18.56 -32.16 -15.20
CA ALA A 77 18.34 -30.83 -14.69
C ALA A 77 18.00 -29.84 -15.82
N ILE A 78 16.84 -29.20 -15.70
CA ILE A 78 16.51 -27.98 -16.44
C ILE A 78 17.57 -26.94 -16.08
N SER A 79 18.22 -26.35 -17.09
CA SER A 79 19.39 -25.49 -16.94
C SER A 79 19.08 -24.14 -16.29
N PHE A 80 19.02 -24.10 -14.96
CA PHE A 80 19.36 -22.89 -14.20
C PHE A 80 20.89 -22.85 -14.07
N GLN A 81 21.52 -21.96 -14.83
CA GLN A 81 22.95 -21.73 -14.75
C GLN A 81 23.29 -20.93 -13.46
N ASP A 82 23.22 -21.55 -12.29
CA ASP A 82 23.82 -20.98 -11.08
C ASP A 82 24.94 -21.90 -10.60
N LYS A 83 26.20 -21.43 -10.74
CA LYS A 83 27.42 -22.21 -10.46
C LYS A 83 27.82 -22.20 -8.98
N ASP A 84 27.06 -21.52 -8.11
CA ASP A 84 27.35 -21.37 -6.68
C ASP A 84 26.10 -21.66 -5.81
N PRO A 85 26.08 -22.76 -5.05
CA PRO A 85 25.01 -23.09 -4.11
C PRO A 85 24.72 -22.00 -3.06
N LYS A 86 25.75 -21.23 -2.67
CA LYS A 86 25.61 -20.16 -1.67
C LYS A 86 24.85 -18.95 -2.22
N SER A 87 25.12 -18.58 -3.46
CA SER A 87 24.38 -17.54 -4.21
C SER A 87 22.90 -17.89 -4.34
N THR A 88 22.59 -19.16 -4.61
CA THR A 88 21.20 -19.65 -4.73
C THR A 88 20.46 -19.55 -3.40
N ASP A 89 21.10 -19.97 -2.30
CA ASP A 89 20.53 -19.86 -0.95
C ASP A 89 20.32 -18.39 -0.53
N ASP A 90 21.24 -17.48 -0.89
CA ASP A 90 21.09 -16.05 -0.57
C ASP A 90 19.94 -15.39 -1.36
N LYS A 91 19.74 -15.74 -2.63
CA LYS A 91 18.58 -15.29 -3.43
C LYS A 91 17.26 -15.83 -2.86
N LEU A 92 17.21 -17.12 -2.50
CA LEU A 92 16.04 -17.71 -1.85
C LEU A 92 15.69 -17.01 -0.53
N ASN A 93 16.71 -16.70 0.29
CA ASN A 93 16.51 -15.95 1.52
C ASN A 93 16.04 -14.51 1.24
N TYR A 94 16.57 -13.84 0.20
CA TYR A 94 16.07 -12.53 -0.22
C TYR A 94 14.56 -12.57 -0.52
N TYR A 95 14.14 -13.48 -1.40
CA TYR A 95 12.72 -13.61 -1.79
C TYR A 95 11.84 -14.00 -0.61
N PHE A 96 12.29 -14.92 0.25
CA PHE A 96 11.56 -15.29 1.47
C PHE A 96 11.26 -14.07 2.35
N TYR A 97 12.26 -13.23 2.63
CA TYR A 97 12.05 -12.05 3.47
C TYR A 97 11.29 -10.94 2.73
N LEU A 98 11.49 -10.78 1.41
CA LEU A 98 10.72 -9.86 0.58
C LEU A 98 9.22 -10.19 0.65
N PHE A 99 8.84 -11.44 0.40
CA PHE A 99 7.44 -11.84 0.40
C PHE A 99 6.82 -11.88 1.79
N LYS A 100 7.59 -12.21 2.83
CA LYS A 100 7.12 -11.99 4.21
C LYS A 100 6.82 -10.52 4.49
N GLY A 101 7.69 -9.62 4.04
CA GLY A 101 7.47 -8.19 4.16
C GLY A 101 6.20 -7.73 3.44
N ILE A 102 6.02 -8.16 2.19
CA ILE A 102 4.82 -7.86 1.39
C ILE A 102 3.55 -8.42 2.06
N TYR A 103 3.60 -9.63 2.60
CA TYR A 103 2.45 -10.25 3.25
C TYR A 103 2.08 -9.58 4.58
N GLU A 104 3.05 -9.18 5.41
CA GLU A 104 2.78 -8.38 6.60
C GLU A 104 2.22 -7.00 6.24
N ASP A 105 2.72 -6.36 5.20
CA ASP A 105 2.19 -5.08 4.72
C ASP A 105 0.75 -5.21 4.20
N TYR A 106 0.45 -6.30 3.50
CA TYR A 106 -0.91 -6.65 3.07
C TYR A 106 -1.88 -6.78 4.25
N LYS A 107 -1.42 -7.33 5.37
CA LYS A 107 -2.16 -7.40 6.65
C LYS A 107 -2.17 -6.09 7.44
N GLN A 108 -1.64 -4.99 6.89
CA GLN A 108 -1.47 -3.68 7.57
C GLN A 108 -0.51 -3.72 8.77
N ASN A 109 0.33 -4.75 8.89
CA ASN A 109 1.35 -4.86 9.93
C ASN A 109 2.65 -4.17 9.48
N HIS A 110 2.59 -2.85 9.25
CA HIS A 110 3.68 -2.08 8.63
C HIS A 110 5.02 -2.15 9.40
N THR A 111 4.99 -2.24 10.74
CA THR A 111 6.22 -2.41 11.55
C THR A 111 6.93 -3.72 11.21
N GLU A 112 6.16 -4.80 11.08
CA GLU A 112 6.71 -6.13 10.84
C GLU A 112 7.12 -6.32 9.37
N ALA A 113 6.36 -5.71 8.46
CA ALA A 113 6.75 -5.54 7.08
C ALA A 113 8.13 -4.86 6.95
N LEU A 114 8.35 -3.78 7.71
CA LEU A 114 9.61 -3.03 7.69
C LEU A 114 10.77 -3.90 8.18
N ASN A 115 10.57 -4.66 9.26
CA ASN A 115 11.59 -5.56 9.77
C ASN A 115 12.01 -6.60 8.72
N PHE A 116 11.06 -7.20 8.02
CA PHE A 116 11.35 -8.15 6.95
C PHE A 116 12.02 -7.49 5.74
N PHE A 117 11.56 -6.31 5.28
CA PHE A 117 12.22 -5.60 4.20
C PHE A 117 13.67 -5.22 4.51
N ARG A 118 13.97 -4.80 5.75
CA ARG A 118 15.35 -4.52 6.16
C ARG A 118 16.24 -5.77 6.16
N ILE A 119 15.68 -6.95 6.41
CA ILE A 119 16.42 -8.22 6.32
C ILE A 119 16.65 -8.61 4.85
N ALA A 120 15.65 -8.40 3.99
CA ALA A 120 15.77 -8.60 2.55
C ALA A 120 16.82 -7.66 1.93
N GLU A 121 16.82 -6.38 2.32
CA GLU A 121 17.75 -5.36 1.83
C GLU A 121 19.22 -5.76 2.01
N LYS A 122 19.57 -6.38 3.14
CA LYS A 122 20.94 -6.86 3.42
C LYS A 122 21.45 -7.87 2.38
N ARG A 123 20.57 -8.50 1.62
CA ARG A 123 20.87 -9.49 0.57
C ARG A 123 20.59 -8.96 -0.84
N LEU A 124 20.17 -7.71 -0.98
CA LEU A 124 19.84 -7.10 -2.26
C LEU A 124 21.03 -7.07 -3.23
N SER A 125 22.26 -7.05 -2.72
CA SER A 125 23.49 -7.08 -3.53
C SER A 125 23.67 -8.38 -4.34
N VAL A 126 23.02 -9.47 -3.94
CA VAL A 126 23.05 -10.77 -4.64
C VAL A 126 22.12 -10.77 -5.86
N ILE A 127 21.13 -9.88 -5.88
CA ILE A 127 20.23 -9.70 -7.02
C ILE A 127 20.98 -8.97 -8.11
N GLN A 128 21.04 -9.55 -9.31
CA GLN A 128 21.75 -8.96 -10.45
C GLN A 128 20.84 -8.07 -11.30
N ASN A 129 19.55 -8.39 -11.35
CA ASN A 129 18.58 -7.66 -12.14
C ASN A 129 18.30 -6.28 -11.51
N GLU A 130 18.70 -5.21 -12.20
CA GLU A 130 18.52 -3.83 -11.72
C GLU A 130 17.04 -3.45 -11.58
N ILE A 131 16.16 -4.01 -12.42
CA ILE A 131 14.71 -3.76 -12.28
C ILE A 131 14.17 -4.36 -10.99
N GLU A 132 14.57 -5.58 -10.62
CA GLU A 132 14.16 -6.19 -9.33
C GLU A 132 14.63 -5.33 -8.14
N LYS A 133 15.84 -4.75 -8.23
CA LYS A 133 16.30 -3.78 -7.23
C LYS A 133 15.41 -2.53 -7.21
N ALA A 134 15.07 -1.98 -8.37
CA ALA A 134 14.20 -0.81 -8.46
C ALA A 134 12.81 -1.08 -7.87
N GLU A 135 12.23 -2.25 -8.13
CA GLU A 135 10.96 -2.71 -7.55
C GLU A 135 11.06 -2.86 -6.03
N PHE A 136 12.16 -3.42 -5.51
CA PHE A 136 12.42 -3.46 -4.08
C PHE A 136 12.45 -2.06 -3.46
N HIS A 137 13.26 -1.16 -4.02
CA HIS A 137 13.36 0.23 -3.57
C HIS A 137 12.02 0.96 -3.65
N TYR A 138 11.22 0.71 -4.69
CA TYR A 138 9.87 1.25 -4.80
C TYR A 138 8.96 0.76 -3.67
N LYS A 139 8.91 -0.55 -3.42
CA LYS A 139 8.06 -1.16 -2.38
C LYS A 139 8.43 -0.67 -0.97
N ILE A 140 9.72 -0.70 -0.61
CA ILE A 140 10.15 -0.20 0.71
C ILE A 140 9.98 1.33 0.82
N GLY A 141 10.11 2.08 -0.27
CA GLY A 141 9.84 3.51 -0.31
C GLY A 141 8.36 3.85 -0.09
N VAL A 142 7.43 3.05 -0.62
CA VAL A 142 5.99 3.12 -0.31
C VAL A 142 5.74 2.83 1.17
N LEU A 143 6.36 1.78 1.73
CA LEU A 143 6.21 1.47 3.15
C LEU A 143 6.70 2.62 4.04
N TYR A 144 7.86 3.21 3.72
CA TYR A 144 8.36 4.36 4.46
C TYR A 144 7.45 5.60 4.35
N TYR A 145 6.77 5.78 3.22
CA TYR A 145 5.75 6.84 3.09
C TYR A 145 4.58 6.59 4.04
N ASN A 146 4.04 5.37 4.07
CA ASN A 146 2.94 5.00 4.98
C ASN A 146 3.33 5.16 6.45
N LEU A 147 4.61 4.92 6.78
CA LEU A 147 5.19 5.11 8.11
C LEU A 147 5.64 6.56 8.38
N LYS A 148 5.30 7.55 7.53
CA LYS A 148 5.75 8.95 7.66
C LYS A 148 7.27 9.13 7.83
N ALA A 149 8.06 8.16 7.37
CA ALA A 149 9.52 8.24 7.33
C ALA A 149 9.97 8.94 6.04
N THR A 150 9.57 10.20 5.88
CA THR A 150 9.58 10.94 4.62
C THR A 150 10.94 10.93 3.91
N TRP A 151 12.03 11.16 4.64
CA TRP A 151 13.38 11.19 4.06
C TRP A 151 13.84 9.83 3.52
N LEU A 152 13.52 8.75 4.25
CA LEU A 152 13.82 7.39 3.80
C LEU A 152 12.96 7.02 2.59
N SER A 153 11.67 7.39 2.60
CA SER A 153 10.80 7.20 1.44
C SER A 153 11.39 7.87 0.20
N ILE A 154 11.69 9.18 0.27
CA ILE A 154 12.28 9.92 -0.86
C ILE A 154 13.61 9.29 -1.31
N HIS A 155 14.47 8.87 -0.38
CA HIS A 155 15.74 8.24 -0.71
C HIS A 155 15.54 6.98 -1.57
N HIS A 156 14.71 6.04 -1.10
CA HIS A 156 14.45 4.80 -1.83
C HIS A 156 13.72 5.04 -3.16
N ILE A 157 12.75 5.96 -3.20
CA ILE A 157 12.02 6.27 -4.43
C ILE A 157 12.92 6.95 -5.47
N ASN A 158 13.91 7.75 -5.06
CA ASN A 158 14.89 8.30 -5.98
C ASN A 158 15.78 7.23 -6.59
N ILE A 159 16.20 6.22 -5.81
CA ILE A 159 16.96 5.08 -6.33
C ILE A 159 16.12 4.33 -7.37
N ALA A 160 14.88 3.97 -7.02
CA ALA A 160 13.96 3.27 -7.93
C ALA A 160 13.72 4.07 -9.22
N SER A 161 13.41 5.36 -9.10
CA SER A 161 13.18 6.26 -10.24
C SER A 161 14.40 6.37 -11.14
N GLY A 162 15.60 6.50 -10.56
CA GLY A 162 16.85 6.58 -11.31
C GLY A 162 17.10 5.34 -12.17
N ILE A 163 16.81 4.15 -11.63
CA ILE A 163 16.92 2.90 -12.38
C ILE A 163 15.82 2.82 -13.45
N PHE A 164 14.54 3.00 -13.09
CA PHE A 164 13.42 2.88 -14.03
C PHE A 164 13.52 3.83 -15.23
N GLN A 165 14.11 5.02 -15.06
CA GLN A 165 14.34 5.96 -16.16
C GLN A 165 15.31 5.44 -17.22
N GLY A 166 16.19 4.49 -16.86
CA GLY A 166 17.15 3.88 -17.78
C GLY A 166 16.58 2.76 -18.65
N TYR A 167 15.34 2.33 -18.43
CA TYR A 167 14.74 1.20 -19.13
C TYR A 167 13.42 1.56 -19.82
N ASP A 168 13.31 1.23 -21.10
CA ASP A 168 12.07 1.34 -21.85
C ASP A 168 10.99 0.42 -21.26
N GLY A 169 9.73 0.86 -21.33
CA GLY A 169 8.58 0.13 -20.77
C GLY A 169 8.26 0.47 -19.31
N TYR A 170 9.15 1.14 -18.57
CA TYR A 170 8.95 1.50 -17.16
C TYR A 170 8.38 2.91 -16.93
N ALA A 171 7.84 3.54 -17.97
CA ALA A 171 7.27 4.89 -17.89
C ALA A 171 6.23 5.04 -16.75
N LYS A 172 5.37 4.02 -16.55
CA LYS A 172 4.38 4.02 -15.46
C LYS A 172 5.04 4.04 -14.09
N ARG A 173 6.12 3.27 -13.88
CA ARG A 173 6.88 3.27 -12.63
C ARG A 173 7.56 4.61 -12.36
N VAL A 174 8.10 5.26 -13.39
CA VAL A 174 8.66 6.61 -13.27
C VAL A 174 7.58 7.62 -12.85
N ILE A 175 6.37 7.54 -13.42
CA ILE A 175 5.23 8.37 -13.03
C ILE A 175 4.84 8.10 -11.56
N ASN A 176 4.75 6.83 -11.16
CA ASN A 176 4.46 6.46 -9.78
C ASN A 176 5.49 7.01 -8.79
N CYS A 177 6.79 6.92 -9.13
CA CYS A 177 7.85 7.52 -8.32
C CYS A 177 7.68 9.03 -8.17
N LYS A 178 7.38 9.75 -9.27
CA LYS A 178 7.11 11.20 -9.23
C LYS A 178 5.92 11.54 -8.34
N MET A 179 4.82 10.80 -8.47
CA MET A 179 3.65 11.00 -7.61
C MET A 179 4.00 10.80 -6.14
N LEU A 180 4.73 9.74 -5.80
CA LEU A 180 5.09 9.43 -4.43
C LEU A 180 6.08 10.44 -3.82
N ILE A 181 7.03 10.95 -4.61
CA ILE A 181 7.87 12.09 -4.17
C ILE A 181 7.01 13.33 -3.96
N GLY A 182 6.05 13.60 -4.85
CA GLY A 182 5.09 14.69 -4.71
C GLY A 182 4.28 14.60 -3.41
N LEU A 183 3.81 13.41 -3.05
CA LEU A 183 3.11 13.16 -1.79
C LEU A 183 4.04 13.39 -0.57
N ASN A 184 5.28 12.92 -0.62
CA ASN A 184 6.26 13.20 0.45
C ASN A 184 6.61 14.69 0.58
N TYR A 185 6.49 15.48 -0.49
CA TYR A 185 6.65 16.94 -0.45
C TYR A 185 5.43 17.63 0.15
N ILE A 186 4.23 17.10 -0.04
CA ILE A 186 3.02 17.58 0.66
C ILE A 186 3.20 17.44 2.18
N ASP A 187 3.71 16.30 2.65
CA ASP A 187 3.97 16.08 4.09
C ASP A 187 5.01 17.05 4.68
N GLN A 188 5.87 17.62 3.82
CA GLN A 188 6.86 18.63 4.17
C GLN A 188 6.36 20.07 3.95
N PHE A 189 5.10 20.26 3.58
CA PHE A 189 4.52 21.56 3.19
C PHE A 189 5.22 22.22 1.98
N LYS A 190 5.96 21.44 1.19
CA LYS A 190 6.63 21.85 -0.07
C LYS A 190 5.65 21.79 -1.24
N PHE A 191 4.57 22.58 -1.14
CA PHE A 191 3.44 22.51 -2.06
C PHE A 191 3.82 22.89 -3.48
N SER A 192 4.67 23.91 -3.68
CA SER A 192 5.13 24.34 -4.99
C SER A 192 5.92 23.25 -5.71
N GLU A 193 6.85 22.61 -5.02
CA GLU A 193 7.67 21.52 -5.58
C GLU A 193 6.82 20.28 -5.86
N SER A 194 5.87 19.97 -4.98
CA SER A 194 4.90 18.90 -5.20
C SER A 194 4.05 19.16 -6.45
N GLU A 195 3.57 20.40 -6.63
CA GLU A 195 2.73 20.77 -7.77
C GLU A 195 3.44 20.54 -9.10
N VAL A 196 4.73 20.90 -9.20
CA VAL A 196 5.55 20.66 -10.39
C VAL A 196 5.61 19.17 -10.71
N LEU A 197 5.94 18.33 -9.72
CA LEU A 197 6.03 16.87 -9.90
C LEU A 197 4.69 16.25 -10.32
N LEU A 198 3.59 16.68 -9.72
CA LEU A 198 2.27 16.15 -10.02
C LEU A 198 1.74 16.62 -11.38
N LYS A 199 2.04 17.86 -11.80
CA LYS A 199 1.74 18.32 -13.17
C LYS A 199 2.49 17.50 -14.22
N GLU A 200 3.79 17.29 -14.02
CA GLU A 200 4.58 16.43 -14.92
C GLU A 200 4.05 14.98 -14.94
N ALA A 201 3.59 14.45 -13.80
CA ALA A 201 2.98 13.13 -13.73
C ALA A 201 1.68 13.05 -14.55
N ILE A 202 0.79 14.05 -14.42
CA ILE A 202 -0.43 14.17 -15.24
C ILE A 202 -0.06 14.21 -16.73
N GLU A 203 0.80 15.14 -17.15
CA GLU A 203 1.18 15.32 -18.56
C GLU A 203 1.78 14.05 -19.17
N LYS A 204 2.67 13.38 -18.43
CA LYS A 204 3.26 12.10 -18.88
C LYS A 204 2.20 11.00 -18.98
N THR A 205 1.25 10.95 -18.06
CA THR A 205 0.19 9.93 -18.03
C THR A 205 -0.80 10.13 -19.18
N GLU A 206 -1.18 11.37 -19.46
CA GLU A 206 -1.98 11.76 -20.62
C GLU A 206 -1.27 11.39 -21.94
N LYS A 207 0.04 11.67 -22.04
CA LYS A 207 0.84 11.35 -23.23
C LYS A 207 0.92 9.85 -23.52
N ILE A 208 1.03 9.00 -22.49
CA ILE A 208 1.02 7.54 -22.68
C ILE A 208 -0.39 6.95 -22.81
N GLY A 209 -1.44 7.77 -22.65
CA GLY A 209 -2.84 7.34 -22.77
C GLY A 209 -3.29 6.39 -21.68
N ASP A 210 -2.63 6.37 -20.51
CA ASP A 210 -2.95 5.42 -19.44
C ASP A 210 -4.16 5.89 -18.63
N GLN A 211 -5.35 5.44 -19.05
CA GLN A 211 -6.62 5.73 -18.38
C GLN A 211 -6.75 5.08 -16.99
N PHE A 212 -5.91 4.10 -16.65
CA PHE A 212 -5.91 3.48 -15.32
C PHE A 212 -5.17 4.36 -14.31
N LEU A 213 -4.03 4.91 -14.72
CA LEU A 213 -3.18 5.73 -13.85
C LEU A 213 -3.62 7.20 -13.78
N LEU A 214 -4.22 7.72 -14.85
CA LEU A 214 -4.68 9.11 -14.94
C LEU A 214 -5.55 9.58 -13.76
N PRO A 215 -6.59 8.85 -13.31
CA PRO A 215 -7.39 9.32 -12.18
C PRO A 215 -6.59 9.40 -10.87
N CYS A 216 -5.57 8.55 -10.66
CA CYS A 216 -4.68 8.64 -9.51
C CYS A 216 -3.84 9.93 -9.54
N THR A 217 -3.40 10.36 -10.72
CA THR A 217 -2.66 11.63 -10.86
C THR A 217 -3.55 12.85 -10.56
N TYR A 218 -4.81 12.84 -11.02
CA TYR A 218 -5.78 13.89 -10.69
C TYR A 218 -6.15 13.87 -9.22
N TYR A 219 -6.35 12.70 -8.63
CA TYR A 219 -6.57 12.55 -7.18
C TYR A 219 -5.42 13.19 -6.38
N ASN A 220 -4.17 12.87 -6.68
CA ASN A 220 -3.01 13.42 -5.97
C ASN A 220 -2.91 14.95 -6.11
N MET A 221 -3.24 15.50 -7.29
CA MET A 221 -3.33 16.95 -7.48
C MET A 221 -4.46 17.57 -6.65
N GLY A 222 -5.62 16.92 -6.59
CA GLY A 222 -6.72 17.33 -5.71
C GLY A 222 -6.31 17.31 -4.23
N PHE A 223 -5.61 16.27 -3.80
CA PHE A 223 -5.08 16.13 -2.44
C PHE A 223 -4.10 17.25 -2.11
N LEU A 224 -3.17 17.58 -3.01
CA LEU A 224 -2.31 18.75 -2.89
C LEU A 224 -3.11 20.04 -2.67
N LYS A 225 -4.10 20.32 -3.54
CA LYS A 225 -4.92 21.53 -3.42
C LYS A 225 -5.72 21.58 -2.11
N SER A 226 -6.19 20.43 -1.62
CA SER A 226 -6.85 20.32 -0.31
C SER A 226 -5.89 20.69 0.83
N LYS A 227 -4.62 20.29 0.73
CA LYS A 227 -3.57 20.59 1.73
C LYS A 227 -3.08 22.04 1.69
N GLU A 228 -3.19 22.70 0.54
CA GLU A 228 -3.04 24.17 0.41
C GLU A 228 -4.27 24.95 0.94
N ASP A 229 -5.28 24.27 1.50
CA ASP A 229 -6.59 24.81 1.88
C ASP A 229 -7.41 25.39 0.71
N LYS A 230 -7.07 25.03 -0.53
CA LYS A 230 -7.76 25.43 -1.77
C LYS A 230 -8.84 24.42 -2.14
N GLN A 231 -9.85 24.30 -1.28
CA GLN A 231 -10.87 23.24 -1.37
C GLN A 231 -11.66 23.24 -2.68
N GLU A 232 -12.00 24.41 -3.23
CA GLU A 232 -12.70 24.49 -4.52
C GLU A 232 -11.86 23.99 -5.70
N GLU A 233 -10.55 24.23 -5.68
CA GLU A 233 -9.63 23.70 -6.69
C GLU A 233 -9.47 22.18 -6.54
N ALA A 234 -9.39 21.69 -5.29
CA ALA A 234 -9.34 20.26 -5.00
C ALA A 234 -10.53 19.51 -5.60
N LEU A 235 -11.74 20.03 -5.39
CA LEU A 235 -12.98 19.46 -5.93
C LEU A 235 -12.98 19.39 -7.47
N LYS A 236 -12.38 20.37 -8.16
CA LYS A 236 -12.25 20.31 -9.63
C LYS A 236 -11.40 19.12 -10.08
N TYR A 237 -10.29 18.84 -9.39
CA TYR A 237 -9.44 17.70 -9.69
C TYR A 237 -10.05 16.36 -9.30
N TYR A 238 -10.72 16.27 -8.14
CA TYR A 238 -11.47 15.06 -7.78
C TYR A 238 -12.56 14.74 -8.82
N ASN A 239 -13.30 15.76 -9.30
CA ASN A 239 -14.28 15.57 -10.37
C ASN A 239 -13.64 15.08 -11.68
N LYS A 240 -12.42 15.55 -12.03
CA LYS A 240 -11.68 15.00 -13.18
C LYS A 240 -11.32 13.53 -12.96
N ALA A 241 -10.91 13.13 -11.75
CA ALA A 241 -10.63 11.73 -11.43
C ALA A 241 -11.91 10.87 -11.55
N PHE A 242 -13.03 11.32 -10.98
CA PHE A 242 -14.32 10.61 -11.05
C PHE A 242 -14.92 10.53 -12.46
N ALA A 243 -14.55 11.45 -13.36
CA ALA A 243 -14.99 11.39 -14.76
C ALA A 243 -14.35 10.23 -15.55
N ILE A 244 -13.29 9.61 -15.02
CA ILE A 244 -12.66 8.45 -15.66
C ILE A 244 -13.46 7.18 -15.34
N LYS A 245 -14.06 6.59 -16.40
CA LYS A 245 -15.03 5.48 -16.33
C LYS A 245 -14.57 4.30 -15.46
N ASP A 246 -13.30 3.92 -15.55
CA ASP A 246 -12.79 2.71 -14.91
C ASP A 246 -12.17 2.96 -13.52
N PHE A 247 -12.19 4.21 -13.02
CA PHE A 247 -11.53 4.55 -11.77
C PHE A 247 -12.06 3.73 -10.58
N GLU A 248 -13.39 3.64 -10.46
CA GLU A 248 -14.07 2.91 -9.38
C GLU A 248 -13.75 1.41 -9.37
N THR A 249 -13.61 0.79 -10.54
CA THR A 249 -13.50 -0.68 -10.66
C THR A 249 -12.06 -1.15 -10.65
N LYS A 250 -11.17 -0.40 -11.30
CA LYS A 250 -9.78 -0.80 -11.51
C LYS A 250 -8.83 -0.25 -10.44
N ALA A 251 -9.12 0.91 -9.85
CA ALA A 251 -8.29 1.51 -8.79
C ALA A 251 -9.10 1.72 -7.50
N LYS A 252 -9.77 0.66 -7.03
CA LYS A 252 -10.75 0.69 -5.92
C LYS A 252 -10.26 1.44 -4.67
N TYR A 253 -9.02 1.18 -4.26
CA TYR A 253 -8.45 1.83 -3.07
C TYR A 253 -8.21 3.34 -3.29
N ALA A 254 -7.61 3.72 -4.42
CA ALA A 254 -7.43 5.13 -4.77
C ALA A 254 -8.78 5.86 -4.97
N TYR A 255 -9.79 5.16 -5.51
CA TYR A 255 -11.15 5.67 -5.60
C TYR A 255 -11.73 5.96 -4.21
N LEU A 256 -11.61 5.01 -3.26
CA LEU A 256 -12.10 5.19 -1.89
C LEU A 256 -11.41 6.36 -1.18
N LEU A 257 -10.09 6.49 -1.34
CA LEU A 257 -9.34 7.66 -0.87
C LEU A 257 -9.87 8.97 -1.48
N CYS A 258 -10.08 9.00 -2.80
CA CYS A 258 -10.62 10.16 -3.49
C CYS A 258 -12.04 10.51 -3.02
N VAL A 259 -12.91 9.51 -2.77
CA VAL A 259 -14.24 9.72 -2.19
C VAL A 259 -14.14 10.35 -0.81
N TYR A 260 -13.25 9.84 0.03
CA TYR A 260 -13.05 10.36 1.39
C TYR A 260 -12.58 11.82 1.38
N GLU A 261 -11.53 12.13 0.61
CA GLU A 261 -10.99 13.49 0.52
C GLU A 261 -11.95 14.47 -0.15
N ASN A 262 -12.65 14.05 -1.20
CA ASN A 262 -13.72 14.84 -1.81
C ASN A 262 -14.84 15.17 -0.81
N THR A 263 -15.25 14.19 0.02
CA THR A 263 -16.26 14.39 1.06
C THR A 263 -15.80 15.44 2.08
N ARG A 264 -14.54 15.36 2.55
CA ARG A 264 -13.96 16.35 3.45
C ARG A 264 -13.95 17.76 2.84
N SER A 265 -13.50 17.89 1.58
CA SER A 265 -13.50 19.18 0.88
C SER A 265 -14.91 19.75 0.67
N LEU A 266 -15.93 18.90 0.42
CA LEU A 266 -17.33 19.33 0.32
C LEU A 266 -17.88 19.88 1.65
N PHE A 267 -17.53 19.26 2.78
CA PHE A 267 -17.90 19.81 4.09
C PHE A 267 -17.20 21.15 4.37
N LYS A 268 -15.91 21.27 4.04
CA LYS A 268 -15.15 22.52 4.21
C LYS A 268 -15.67 23.68 3.35
N THR A 269 -16.34 23.37 2.24
CA THR A 269 -17.02 24.35 1.34
C THR A 269 -18.52 24.52 1.64
N ASN A 270 -19.03 23.95 2.74
CA ASN A 270 -20.44 23.98 3.14
C ASN A 270 -21.42 23.30 2.15
N ALA A 271 -20.93 22.46 1.22
CA ALA A 271 -21.73 21.71 0.27
C ALA A 271 -22.31 20.41 0.89
N HIS A 272 -22.93 20.51 2.07
CA HIS A 272 -23.29 19.35 2.92
C HIS A 272 -24.18 18.33 2.21
N LYS A 273 -25.17 18.78 1.42
CA LYS A 273 -26.06 17.88 0.66
C LYS A 273 -25.30 16.99 -0.31
N GLN A 274 -24.23 17.50 -0.92
CA GLN A 274 -23.39 16.70 -1.81
C GLN A 274 -22.45 15.81 -1.00
N ALA A 275 -21.90 16.32 0.11
CA ALA A 275 -21.04 15.55 1.00
C ALA A 275 -21.75 14.27 1.52
N PHE A 276 -23.00 14.38 1.97
CA PHE A 276 -23.78 13.20 2.42
C PHE A 276 -24.02 12.17 1.31
N LYS A 277 -24.20 12.59 0.05
CA LYS A 277 -24.29 11.64 -1.07
C LYS A 277 -22.99 10.87 -1.27
N TRP A 278 -21.85 11.53 -1.11
CA TRP A 278 -20.54 10.89 -1.20
C TRP A 278 -20.22 10.01 0.02
N ILE A 279 -20.73 10.33 1.20
CA ILE A 279 -20.66 9.43 2.36
C ILE A 279 -21.33 8.09 2.06
N GLU A 280 -22.51 8.08 1.44
CA GLU A 280 -23.20 6.83 1.08
C GLU A 280 -22.38 5.98 0.10
N VAL A 281 -21.73 6.63 -0.88
CA VAL A 281 -20.77 5.97 -1.79
C VAL A 281 -19.60 5.40 -0.98
N GLY A 282 -19.06 6.18 -0.04
CA GLY A 282 -18.01 5.79 0.89
C GLY A 282 -18.38 4.53 1.67
N PHE A 283 -19.53 4.51 2.36
CA PHE A 283 -19.99 3.34 3.11
C PHE A 283 -20.13 2.09 2.24
N LYS A 284 -20.73 2.23 1.05
CA LYS A 284 -20.87 1.11 0.12
C LYS A 284 -19.49 0.54 -0.25
N LYS A 285 -18.52 1.40 -0.58
CA LYS A 285 -17.18 0.97 -0.98
C LYS A 285 -16.35 0.42 0.17
N SER A 286 -16.42 1.01 1.36
CA SER A 286 -15.76 0.48 2.55
C SER A 286 -16.23 -0.95 2.83
N ARG A 287 -17.54 -1.22 2.75
CA ARG A 287 -18.09 -2.56 2.94
C ARG A 287 -17.69 -3.54 1.84
N GLU A 288 -17.73 -3.12 0.57
CA GLU A 288 -17.27 -3.95 -0.56
C GLU A 288 -15.79 -4.36 -0.42
N MET A 289 -14.97 -3.50 0.20
CA MET A 289 -13.54 -3.72 0.42
C MET A 289 -13.22 -4.31 1.80
N ASN A 290 -14.23 -4.56 2.65
CA ASN A 290 -14.04 -4.93 4.05
C ASN A 290 -13.08 -4.00 4.81
N SER A 291 -13.14 -2.69 4.54
CA SER A 291 -12.27 -1.71 5.18
C SER A 291 -12.96 -1.05 6.38
N GLU A 292 -12.68 -1.58 7.57
CA GLU A 292 -13.22 -1.09 8.84
C GLU A 292 -12.78 0.35 9.15
N ILE A 293 -11.49 0.67 8.94
CA ILE A 293 -10.94 2.01 9.15
C ILE A 293 -11.70 3.06 8.34
N PHE A 294 -11.93 2.83 7.04
CA PHE A 294 -12.69 3.77 6.22
C PHE A 294 -14.16 3.86 6.66
N GLU A 295 -14.78 2.75 7.05
CA GLU A 295 -16.15 2.77 7.58
C GLU A 295 -16.25 3.66 8.84
N LEU A 296 -15.31 3.54 9.78
CA LEU A 296 -15.24 4.39 10.97
C LEU A 296 -15.01 5.87 10.61
N LYS A 297 -14.10 6.15 9.67
CA LYS A 297 -13.85 7.51 9.17
C LYS A 297 -15.11 8.16 8.58
N PHE A 298 -15.89 7.42 7.79
CA PHE A 298 -17.16 7.93 7.26
C PHE A 298 -18.24 8.06 8.34
N LYS A 299 -18.31 7.15 9.32
CA LYS A 299 -19.21 7.27 10.48
C LYS A 299 -18.94 8.56 11.26
N ILE A 300 -17.67 8.88 11.53
CA ILE A 300 -17.29 10.12 12.22
C ILE A 300 -17.73 11.34 11.41
N LEU A 301 -17.42 11.40 10.11
CA LEU A 301 -17.84 12.54 9.27
C LEU A 301 -19.37 12.67 9.20
N TYR A 302 -20.09 11.55 9.07
CA TYR A 302 -21.56 11.55 9.06
C TYR A 302 -22.11 12.14 10.36
N THR A 303 -21.68 11.61 11.52
CA THR A 303 -22.15 12.04 12.84
C THR A 303 -21.76 13.48 13.18
N LEU A 304 -20.58 13.93 12.73
CA LEU A 304 -20.10 15.29 12.96
C LEU A 304 -21.07 16.32 12.34
N TYR A 305 -21.46 16.09 11.09
CA TYR A 305 -22.27 17.02 10.30
C TYR A 305 -23.77 16.72 10.30
N SER A 306 -24.23 15.66 10.97
CA SER A 306 -25.65 15.34 11.16
C SER A 306 -26.22 15.94 12.45
N ASP A 307 -27.54 16.08 12.50
CA ASP A 307 -28.27 16.48 13.71
C ASP A 307 -28.52 15.26 14.61
N SER A 308 -27.43 14.68 15.14
CA SER A 308 -27.49 13.53 16.04
C SER A 308 -27.44 13.96 17.50
N GLN A 309 -28.38 13.47 18.32
CA GLN A 309 -28.27 13.55 19.78
C GLN A 309 -27.02 12.80 20.24
N ASN A 310 -26.33 13.31 21.26
CA ASN A 310 -25.11 12.72 21.82
C ASN A 310 -23.96 12.53 20.81
N LYS A 311 -23.89 13.36 19.75
CA LYS A 311 -22.85 13.27 18.70
C LYS A 311 -21.42 13.17 19.25
N LEU A 312 -21.13 13.87 20.34
CA LEU A 312 -19.80 13.87 20.96
C LEU A 312 -19.41 12.47 21.45
N GLU A 313 -20.29 11.80 22.21
CA GLU A 313 -20.00 10.48 22.78
C GLU A 313 -19.93 9.40 21.70
N ILE A 314 -20.78 9.51 20.66
CA ILE A 314 -20.71 8.61 19.49
C ILE A 314 -19.38 8.76 18.76
N ILE A 315 -18.92 10.00 18.53
CA ILE A 315 -17.63 10.24 17.88
C ILE A 315 -16.49 9.71 18.76
N LYS A 316 -16.52 9.93 20.07
CA LYS A 316 -15.50 9.39 20.99
C LYS A 316 -15.40 7.86 20.92
N ASP A 317 -16.52 7.16 20.81
CA ASP A 317 -16.54 5.70 20.66
C ASP A 317 -15.86 5.26 19.35
N TYR A 318 -16.20 5.87 18.23
CA TYR A 318 -15.54 5.57 16.94
C TYR A 318 -14.04 5.91 16.95
N VAL A 319 -13.65 6.98 17.64
CA VAL A 319 -12.24 7.34 17.82
C VAL A 319 -11.53 6.29 18.65
N HIS A 320 -12.14 5.76 19.71
CA HIS A 320 -11.57 4.68 20.51
C HIS A 320 -11.38 3.40 19.68
N GLN A 321 -12.32 3.06 18.80
CA GLN A 321 -12.18 1.93 17.88
C GLN A 321 -10.99 2.13 16.93
N LEU A 322 -10.82 3.33 16.35
CA LEU A 322 -9.64 3.66 15.53
C LEU A 322 -8.31 3.64 16.33
N GLU A 323 -8.33 4.01 17.61
CA GLU A 323 -7.15 3.90 18.49
C GLU A 323 -6.76 2.43 18.70
N ASN A 324 -7.73 1.52 18.86
CA ASN A 324 -7.48 0.08 19.00
C ASN A 324 -6.85 -0.53 17.73
N GLU A 325 -7.32 -0.09 16.56
CA GLU A 325 -6.76 -0.47 15.26
C GLU A 325 -5.43 0.23 14.94
N LYS A 326 -4.91 1.06 15.87
CA LYS A 326 -3.64 1.81 15.71
C LYS A 326 -3.61 2.68 14.45
N ALA A 327 -4.77 3.20 14.02
CA ALA A 327 -4.92 4.05 12.83
C ALA A 327 -4.45 5.50 13.10
N TRP A 328 -3.23 5.66 13.64
CA TRP A 328 -2.72 6.95 14.15
C TRP A 328 -2.59 8.02 13.07
N VAL A 329 -2.22 7.63 11.85
CA VAL A 329 -2.12 8.55 10.69
C VAL A 329 -3.50 9.10 10.31
N ASP A 330 -4.52 8.24 10.28
CA ASP A 330 -5.89 8.66 9.98
C ASP A 330 -6.47 9.54 11.10
N LEU A 331 -6.21 9.18 12.37
CA LEU A 331 -6.66 9.93 13.53
C LEU A 331 -6.08 11.34 13.56
N GLU A 332 -4.79 11.50 13.26
CA GLU A 332 -4.16 12.82 13.25
C GLU A 332 -4.91 13.83 12.36
N GLU A 333 -5.26 13.43 11.13
CA GLU A 333 -5.94 14.35 10.21
C GLU A 333 -7.43 14.52 10.51
N LEU A 334 -8.12 13.42 10.82
CA LEU A 334 -9.56 13.43 11.04
C LEU A 334 -9.92 14.20 12.31
N LEU A 335 -9.16 13.99 13.40
CA LEU A 335 -9.43 14.65 14.67
C LEU A 335 -9.15 16.16 14.62
N MET A 336 -8.21 16.59 13.78
CA MET A 336 -7.99 18.01 13.49
C MET A 336 -9.24 18.65 12.85
N ASP A 337 -9.88 17.96 11.90
CA ASP A 337 -11.13 18.43 11.29
C ASP A 337 -12.28 18.47 12.32
N VAL A 338 -12.42 17.43 13.15
CA VAL A 338 -13.42 17.37 14.23
C VAL A 338 -13.22 18.52 15.23
N ALA A 339 -11.98 18.74 15.68
CA ALA A 339 -11.66 19.82 16.61
C ALA A 339 -11.96 21.20 16.01
N ASN A 340 -11.61 21.40 14.73
CA ASN A 340 -11.91 22.64 14.02
C ASN A 340 -13.41 22.88 13.84
N TYR A 341 -14.21 21.83 13.66
CA TYR A 341 -15.67 21.92 13.64
C TYR A 341 -16.19 22.44 14.98
N TYR A 342 -15.88 21.78 16.10
CA TYR A 342 -16.34 22.19 17.43
C TYR A 342 -15.89 23.61 17.79
N ARG A 343 -14.66 23.99 17.39
CA ARG A 343 -14.16 25.36 17.56
C ARG A 343 -15.01 26.39 16.80
N ARG A 344 -15.45 26.10 15.57
CA ARG A 344 -16.33 26.99 14.78
C ARG A 344 -17.71 27.13 15.43
N GLU A 345 -18.22 26.05 16.03
CA GLU A 345 -19.46 26.03 16.81
C GLU A 345 -19.31 26.67 18.21
N LYS A 346 -18.13 27.17 18.56
CA LYS A 346 -17.79 27.75 19.88
C LYS A 346 -17.87 26.78 21.06
N LEU A 347 -17.82 25.48 20.78
CA LEU A 347 -17.76 24.37 21.73
C LEU A 347 -16.28 24.07 22.03
N TYR A 348 -15.67 24.92 22.86
CA TYR A 348 -14.22 24.94 23.04
C TYR A 348 -13.68 23.77 23.86
N GLU A 349 -14.44 23.25 24.83
CA GLU A 349 -14.00 22.11 25.65
C GLU A 349 -13.86 20.85 24.80
N GLU A 350 -14.84 20.63 23.92
CA GLU A 350 -14.86 19.54 22.94
C GLU A 350 -13.75 19.70 21.91
N ALA A 351 -13.54 20.91 21.40
CA ALA A 351 -12.45 21.20 20.48
C ALA A 351 -11.09 20.88 21.11
N ILE A 352 -10.85 21.31 22.36
CA ILE A 352 -9.61 21.03 23.10
C ILE A 352 -9.41 19.53 23.30
N TYR A 353 -10.46 18.78 23.66
CA TYR A 353 -10.39 17.33 23.77
C TYR A 353 -9.85 16.68 22.48
N PHE A 354 -10.39 17.06 21.32
CA PHE A 354 -9.95 16.51 20.04
C PHE A 354 -8.59 17.03 19.59
N TYR A 355 -8.20 18.26 19.92
CA TYR A 355 -6.83 18.75 19.69
C TYR A 355 -5.80 17.95 20.50
N ILE A 356 -6.08 17.65 21.78
CA ILE A 356 -5.19 16.82 22.61
C ILE A 356 -5.06 15.41 22.03
N LYS A 357 -6.18 14.82 21.59
CA LYS A 357 -6.17 13.51 20.92
C LYS A 357 -5.40 13.54 19.60
N THR A 358 -5.49 14.64 18.84
CA THR A 358 -4.70 14.84 17.63
C THR A 358 -3.20 14.87 17.93
N ASP A 359 -2.76 15.64 18.94
CA ASP A 359 -1.36 15.69 19.36
C ASP A 359 -0.84 14.31 19.81
N LYS A 360 -1.65 13.54 20.53
CA LYS A 360 -1.33 12.14 20.87
C LYS A 360 -1.16 11.28 19.60
N ALA A 361 -2.07 11.39 18.64
CA ALA A 361 -1.99 10.65 17.39
C ALA A 361 -0.74 11.03 16.58
N SER A 362 -0.40 12.32 16.46
CA SER A 362 0.82 12.79 15.79
C SER A 362 2.11 12.24 16.40
N LYS A 363 2.15 12.05 17.74
CA LYS A 363 3.32 11.47 18.43
C LYS A 363 3.53 9.98 18.14
N LEU A 364 2.43 9.27 17.84
CA LEU A 364 2.43 7.84 17.54
C LEU A 364 2.50 7.59 16.02
N ALA A 365 2.02 8.53 15.20
CA ALA A 365 2.13 8.48 13.76
C ALA A 365 3.61 8.43 13.35
N GLY A 366 3.97 7.39 12.59
CA GLY A 366 5.31 7.15 12.08
C GLY A 366 6.33 6.59 13.07
N ARG A 367 5.93 6.32 14.32
CA ARG A 367 6.61 5.36 15.17
C ARG A 367 5.91 4.03 14.95
N GLY A 368 6.43 3.20 14.03
CA GLY A 368 5.97 1.81 13.91
C GLY A 368 5.85 1.24 15.32
N GLY A 369 4.63 0.81 15.69
CA GLY A 369 4.11 0.82 17.06
C GLY A 369 5.08 0.35 18.14
N GLU A 370 4.91 0.93 19.34
CA GLU A 370 5.73 0.70 20.55
C GLU A 370 6.23 -0.74 20.74
#